data_AF-A0ABD4XTP9-F1
#
_entry.id   AF-A0ABD4XTP9-F1
#
_cell.length_a   1.000
_cell.length_b   1.000
_cell.length_c   1.000
_cell.angle_alpha   90.00
_cell.angle_beta   90.00
_cell.angle_gamma   90.00
#
_symmetry.space_group_name_H-M   'P 1'
#
loop_
_entity.id
_entity.type
_entity.pdbx_description
1 polymer ?
#
loop_
_entity_poly.entity_id
_entity_poly.type
_entity_poly.pdbx_seq_one_letter_code
_entity_poly.pdbx_strand_id
1 'polypeptide(L)'
;MAHPDPVVRRLYAQSAAHSRWAKYDAVAGTKAARAAFERSFLDAADPEGKLSERDRLKRATHLRKAHFAKMAAKSAAVRRKR
;
A
#
# COMPACT_ATOMS: atom_id res chain seq x y z
N MET A 1 -22.58 18.75 15.49
CA MET A 1 -22.95 17.52 14.74
C MET A 1 -22.31 16.34 15.46
N ALA A 2 -23.09 15.45 16.07
CA ALA A 2 -22.55 14.26 16.74
C ALA A 2 -21.79 13.41 15.70
N HIS A 3 -20.49 13.18 15.93
CA HIS A 3 -19.75 12.25 15.08
C HIS A 3 -20.26 10.84 15.34
N PRO A 4 -20.54 10.04 14.29
CA PRO A 4 -21.02 8.68 14.47
C PRO A 4 -19.97 7.89 15.27
N ASP A 5 -20.46 7.05 16.19
CA ASP A 5 -19.65 6.11 16.97
C ASP A 5 -18.60 5.44 16.05
N PRO A 6 -17.29 5.47 16.39
CA PRO A 6 -16.24 4.83 15.61
C PRO A 6 -16.55 3.37 15.22
N VAL A 7 -17.25 2.62 16.07
CA VAL A 7 -17.67 1.24 15.79
C VAL A 7 -18.66 1.21 14.64
N VAL A 8 -19.71 2.03 14.71
CA VAL A 8 -20.74 2.17 13.67
C VAL A 8 -20.12 2.64 12.34
N ARG A 9 -19.22 3.63 12.39
CA ARG A 9 -18.50 4.12 11.20
C ARG A 9 -17.70 3.01 10.52
N ARG A 10 -17.03 2.16 11.30
CA ARG A 10 -16.27 1.01 10.77
C ARG A 10 -17.19 0.00 10.09
N LEU A 11 -18.34 -0.32 10.68
CA LEU A 11 -19.29 -1.29 10.12
C LEU A 11 -19.84 -0.81 8.76
N TYR A 12 -20.19 0.47 8.64
CA TYR A 12 -20.62 1.03 7.35
C TYR A 12 -19.51 0.97 6.29
N ALA A 13 -18.26 1.29 6.66
CA ALA A 13 -17.14 1.20 5.73
C ALA A 13 -16.89 -0.24 5.25
N GLN A 14 -17.02 -1.23 6.14
CA GLN A 14 -16.92 -2.64 5.80
C GLN A 14 -18.04 -3.08 4.86
N SER A 15 -19.29 -2.73 5.17
CA SER A 15 -20.46 -3.01 4.33
C SER A 15 -20.26 -2.47 2.91
N ALA A 16 -19.89 -1.19 2.79
CA ALA A 16 -19.63 -0.55 1.50
C ALA A 16 -18.50 -1.25 0.71
N ALA A 17 -17.40 -1.63 1.38
CA ALA A 17 -16.31 -2.34 0.73
C ALA A 17 -16.73 -3.72 0.21
N HIS A 18 -17.46 -4.50 1.01
CA HIS A 18 -17.97 -5.81 0.60
C HIS A 18 -18.98 -5.68 -0.54
N SER A 19 -19.91 -4.73 -0.47
CA SER A 19 -20.87 -4.48 -1.56
C SER A 19 -20.21 -4.05 -2.87
N ARG A 20 -19.11 -3.28 -2.80
CA ARG A 20 -18.31 -2.93 -3.98
C ARG A 20 -17.67 -4.16 -4.60
N TRP A 21 -16.96 -4.96 -3.80
CA TRP A 21 -16.21 -6.11 -4.33
C TRP A 21 -17.07 -7.32 -4.68
N ALA A 22 -18.33 -7.36 -4.26
CA ALA A 22 -19.31 -8.30 -4.80
C ALA A 22 -19.68 -8.00 -6.27
N LYS A 23 -19.48 -6.75 -6.74
CA LYS A 23 -19.86 -6.30 -8.09
C LYS A 23 -18.69 -6.18 -9.06
N TYR A 24 -17.49 -5.93 -8.55
CA TYR A 24 -16.32 -5.63 -9.36
C TYR A 24 -15.16 -6.56 -9.02
N ASP A 25 -14.36 -6.89 -10.02
CA ASP A 25 -13.07 -7.55 -9.78
C ASP A 25 -12.15 -6.61 -8.98
N ALA A 26 -11.77 -7.07 -7.78
CA ALA A 26 -10.89 -6.34 -6.88
C ALA A 26 -9.46 -6.20 -7.43
N VAL A 27 -8.99 -7.14 -8.24
CA VAL A 27 -7.66 -7.07 -8.87
C VAL A 27 -7.65 -5.95 -9.90
N ALA A 28 -8.60 -5.94 -10.83
CA ALA A 28 -8.77 -4.85 -11.78
C ALA A 28 -9.03 -3.50 -11.09
N GLY A 29 -9.92 -3.47 -10.09
CA GLY A 29 -10.31 -2.25 -9.38
C GLY A 29 -9.18 -1.59 -8.59
N THR A 30 -8.12 -2.33 -8.24
CA THR A 30 -6.94 -1.80 -7.53
C THR A 30 -5.72 -1.62 -8.43
N LYS A 31 -5.80 -1.98 -9.72
CA LYS A 31 -4.67 -1.93 -10.66
C LYS A 31 -3.98 -0.57 -10.71
N ALA A 32 -4.75 0.51 -10.81
CA ALA A 32 -4.21 1.88 -10.86
C ALA A 32 -3.45 2.26 -9.58
N ALA A 33 -3.99 1.90 -8.41
CA ALA A 33 -3.33 2.15 -7.13
C ALA A 33 -2.04 1.34 -6.97
N ARG A 34 -2.04 0.07 -7.41
CA ARG A 34 -0.83 -0.77 -7.41
C ARG A 34 0.25 -0.22 -8.32
N ALA A 35 -0.12 0.25 -9.52
CA ALA A 35 0.82 0.88 -10.45
C ALA A 35 1.42 2.18 -9.88
N ALA A 36 0.60 3.02 -9.24
CA ALA A 36 1.09 4.22 -8.58
C ALA A 36 2.04 3.91 -7.40
N PHE A 37 1.72 2.88 -6.62
CA PHE A 37 2.58 2.41 -5.54
C PHE A 37 3.94 1.90 -6.05
N GLU A 38 3.95 1.07 -7.09
CA GLU A 38 5.21 0.61 -7.70
C GLU A 38 6.01 1.78 -8.30
N ARG A 39 5.35 2.72 -8.97
CA ARG A 39 6.00 3.93 -9.52
C ARG A 39 6.68 4.78 -8.45
N SER A 40 6.08 4.90 -7.26
CA SER A 40 6.71 5.66 -6.16
C SER A 40 8.12 5.16 -5.79
N PHE A 41 8.40 3.86 -5.97
CA PHE A 41 9.74 3.31 -5.75
C PHE A 41 10.70 3.62 -6.90
N LEU A 42 10.21 3.73 -8.13
CA LEU A 42 11.01 4.14 -9.29
C LEU A 42 11.40 5.61 -9.19
N ASP A 43 10.46 6.45 -8.77
CA ASP A 43 10.68 7.88 -8.54
C ASP A 43 11.68 8.09 -7.39
N ALA A 44 11.54 7.32 -6.30
CA ALA A 44 12.47 7.37 -5.18
C ALA A 44 13.85 6.77 -5.50
N ALA A 45 13.93 5.80 -6.42
CA ALA A 45 15.18 5.17 -6.82
C ALA A 45 16.09 6.10 -7.64
N ASP A 46 15.48 7.03 -8.38
CA ASP A 46 16.17 8.01 -9.20
C ASP A 46 15.35 9.31 -9.33
N PRO A 47 15.38 10.18 -8.31
CA PRO A 47 14.63 11.43 -8.33
C PRO A 47 15.10 12.40 -9.42
N GLU A 48 16.38 12.32 -9.79
CA GLU A 48 17.00 13.22 -10.77
C GLU A 48 16.99 12.65 -12.20
N GLY A 49 16.59 11.39 -12.38
CA GLY A 49 16.50 10.74 -13.70
C GLY A 49 17.86 10.46 -14.36
N LYS A 50 18.92 10.26 -13.57
CA LYS A 50 20.30 10.12 -14.05
C LYS A 50 20.76 8.67 -14.21
N LEU A 51 20.00 7.71 -13.69
CA LEU A 51 20.39 6.30 -13.74
C LEU A 51 19.99 5.65 -15.06
N SER A 52 20.72 4.60 -15.42
CA SER A 52 20.25 3.65 -16.42
C SER A 52 18.95 2.99 -15.94
N GLU A 53 18.07 2.62 -16.86
CA GLU A 53 16.81 1.94 -16.51
C GLU A 53 17.05 0.67 -15.69
N ARG A 54 18.09 -0.09 -16.04
CA ARG A 54 18.49 -1.30 -15.31
C ARG A 54 18.84 -1.00 -13.84
N ASP A 55 19.63 0.04 -13.60
CA ASP A 55 20.03 0.41 -12.24
C ASP A 55 18.87 1.01 -11.45
N ARG A 56 18.00 1.80 -12.11
CA ARG A 56 16.77 2.32 -11.52
C ARG A 56 15.86 1.20 -11.05
N LEU A 57 15.60 0.20 -11.89
CA LEU A 57 14.80 -0.98 -11.56
C LEU A 57 15.40 -1.79 -10.41
N LYS A 58 16.74 -2.00 -10.44
CA LYS A 58 17.45 -2.70 -9.36
C LYS A 58 17.27 -1.96 -8.03
N ARG A 59 17.48 -0.64 -8.00
CA ARG A 59 17.30 0.18 -6.79
C ARG A 59 15.86 0.19 -6.30
N ALA A 60 14.88 0.39 -7.19
CA ALA A 60 13.46 0.36 -6.85
C ALA A 60 13.05 -0.98 -6.23
N THR A 61 13.58 -2.09 -6.75
CA THR A 61 13.36 -3.44 -6.19
C THR A 61 13.87 -3.54 -4.76
N HIS A 62 15.08 -3.03 -4.49
CA HIS A 62 15.63 -3.00 -3.13
C HIS A 62 14.81 -2.09 -2.20
N LEU A 63 14.37 -0.91 -2.66
CA LEU A 63 13.52 0.00 -1.89
C LEU A 63 12.19 -0.65 -1.51
N ARG A 64 11.54 -1.33 -2.46
CA ARG A 64 10.30 -2.07 -2.21
C ARG A 64 10.50 -3.18 -1.17
N LYS A 65 11.56 -3.98 -1.30
CA LYS A 65 11.90 -5.01 -0.30
C LYS A 65 12.14 -4.40 1.08
N ALA A 66 12.88 -3.29 1.16
CA ALA A 66 13.14 -2.59 2.41
C ALA A 66 11.85 -2.04 3.06
N HIS A 67 10.91 -1.53 2.25
CA HIS A 67 9.61 -1.05 2.73
C HIS A 67 8.84 -2.16 3.45
N PHE A 68 8.68 -3.33 2.82
CA PHE A 68 7.97 -4.45 3.42
C PHE A 68 8.70 -5.04 4.63
N ALA A 69 10.04 -5.09 4.60
CA ALA A 69 10.84 -5.51 5.76
C ALA A 69 10.61 -4.59 6.97
N LYS A 70 10.58 -3.27 6.77
CA LYS A 70 10.25 -2.30 7.83
C LYS A 70 8.85 -2.52 8.41
N MET A 71 7.85 -2.78 7.56
CA MET A 71 6.49 -3.07 8.02
C MET A 71 6.41 -4.37 8.84
N ALA A 72 7.08 -5.43 8.37
CA ALA A 72 7.16 -6.70 9.07
C ALA A 72 7.83 -6.56 10.45
N ALA A 73 8.94 -5.82 10.53
CA ALA A 73 9.64 -5.55 11.79
C ALA A 73 8.73 -4.81 12.79
N LYS A 74 8.01 -3.77 12.35
CA LYS A 74 7.04 -3.06 13.20
C LYS A 74 5.92 -3.98 13.69
N SER A 75 5.38 -4.83 12.83
CA SER A 75 4.34 -5.79 13.20
C SER A 75 4.85 -6.83 14.22
N ALA A 76 6.07 -7.35 14.03
CA ALA A 76 6.71 -8.27 14.97
C ALA A 76 6.92 -7.63 16.35
N ALA A 77 7.37 -6.37 16.39
CA ALA A 77 7.54 -5.62 17.64
C ALA A 77 6.22 -5.44 18.40
N VAL A 78 5.11 -5.15 17.72
CA VAL A 78 3.78 -5.04 18.35
C VAL A 78 3.31 -6.39 18.88
N ARG A 79 3.47 -7.47 18.11
CA ARG A 79 3.07 -8.81 18.54
C ARG A 79 3.84 -9.29 19.77
N ARG A 80 5.12 -8.96 19.89
CA ARG A 80 5.95 -9.32 21.05
C ARG A 80 5.52 -8.61 22.35
N LYS A 81 4.79 -7.48 22.23
CA LYS A 81 4.30 -6.70 23.39
C LYS A 81 2.88 -7.10 23.84
N ARG A 82 2.18 -7.92 23.06
CA ARG A 82 0.87 -8.48 23.43
C ARG A 82 1.08 -9.76 24.21
#